data_AF-A0A269XEK8-F1
#
_entry.id   AF-A0A269XEK8-F1
#
_cell.length_a   1.000
_cell.length_b   1.000
_cell.length_c   1.000
_cell.angle_alpha   90.00
_cell.angle_beta   90.00
_cell.angle_gamma   90.00
#
_symmetry.space_group_name_H-M   'P 1'
#
loop_
_entity.id
_entity.type
_entity.pdbx_description
1 polymer ?
#
loop_
_entity_poly.entity_id
_entity_poly.type
_entity_poly.pdbx_seq_one_letter_code
_entity_poly.pdbx_strand_id
1 'polypeptide(L)'
;RQSVEGEWDLSKVGNQARELQNKTIGIFGFGRIGQLVAERLKPFNVTIQHYDPINQKDNENSKFVEFEELVKTSDAITIHAPLT
;
A
#
# COMPACT_ATOMS: atom_id res chain seq x y z
N ARG A 1 9.72 -20.81 -4.81
CA ARG A 1 11.06 -20.46 -5.32
C ARG A 1 11.32 -21.18 -6.65
N GLN A 2 10.32 -21.23 -7.54
CA GLN A 2 10.32 -22.13 -8.70
C GLN A 2 11.52 -21.91 -9.64
N SER A 3 11.88 -20.65 -9.94
CA SER A 3 13.04 -20.35 -10.80
C SER A 3 14.38 -20.87 -10.24
N VAL A 4 14.58 -20.84 -8.92
CA VAL A 4 15.82 -21.33 -8.29
C VAL A 4 15.84 -22.87 -8.26
N GLU A 5 14.65 -23.47 -8.10
CA GLU A 5 14.44 -24.92 -8.03
C GLU A 5 14.30 -25.57 -9.42
N GLY A 6 14.28 -24.79 -10.50
CA GLY A 6 14.05 -25.26 -11.86
C GLY A 6 12.61 -25.72 -12.15
N GLU A 7 11.66 -25.37 -11.29
CA GLU A 7 10.24 -25.71 -11.46
C GLU A 7 9.53 -24.73 -12.41
N TRP A 8 8.48 -25.21 -13.11
CA TRP A 8 7.56 -24.39 -13.90
C TRP A 8 6.10 -24.82 -13.64
N ASP A 9 5.51 -24.30 -12.56
CA ASP A 9 4.14 -24.56 -12.14
C ASP A 9 3.35 -23.23 -12.05
N LEU A 10 2.63 -22.93 -13.12
CA LEU A 10 1.84 -21.70 -13.27
C LEU A 10 0.66 -21.64 -12.30
N SER A 11 0.02 -22.77 -12.00
CA SER A 11 -1.11 -22.82 -11.08
C SER A 11 -0.69 -22.45 -9.66
N LYS A 12 0.46 -22.97 -9.22
CA LYS A 12 1.05 -22.68 -7.90
C LYS A 12 1.42 -21.20 -7.74
N VAL A 13 2.00 -20.55 -8.77
CA VAL A 13 2.30 -19.10 -8.71
C VAL A 13 1.04 -18.27 -8.82
N GLY A 14 0.18 -18.58 -9.80
CA GLY A 14 -1.01 -17.80 -10.12
C GLY A 14 -2.03 -17.72 -8.98
N ASN A 15 -2.09 -18.75 -8.12
CA ASN A 15 -3.04 -18.78 -7.01
C ASN A 15 -2.90 -17.57 -6.06
N GLN A 16 -1.67 -17.12 -5.83
CA GLN A 16 -1.36 -16.00 -4.93
C GLN A 16 -0.86 -14.74 -5.64
N ALA A 17 -0.56 -14.80 -6.95
CA ALA A 17 -0.21 -13.63 -7.73
C ALA A 17 -1.38 -12.65 -7.78
N ARG A 18 -1.10 -11.36 -7.55
CA ARG A 18 -2.07 -10.28 -7.60
C ARG A 18 -1.47 -9.10 -8.33
N GLU A 19 -2.28 -8.42 -9.13
CA GLU A 19 -1.93 -7.13 -9.69
C GLU A 19 -2.05 -6.05 -8.63
N LEU A 20 -1.11 -5.10 -8.65
CA LEU A 20 -1.18 -3.92 -7.81
C LEU A 20 -2.30 -2.97 -8.27
N GLN A 21 -2.57 -2.92 -9.57
CA GLN A 21 -3.61 -2.07 -10.14
C GLN A 21 -4.97 -2.29 -9.45
N ASN A 22 -5.72 -1.21 -9.26
CA ASN A 22 -7.05 -1.17 -8.63
C ASN A 22 -7.09 -1.65 -7.16
N LYS A 23 -5.93 -1.80 -6.50
CA LYS A 23 -5.87 -2.08 -5.06
C LYS A 23 -5.95 -0.80 -4.23
N THR A 24 -6.40 -0.94 -2.99
CA THR A 24 -6.36 0.10 -1.97
C THR A 24 -5.12 -0.08 -1.10
N ILE A 25 -4.21 0.90 -1.12
CA ILE A 25 -2.98 0.89 -0.34
C ILE A 25 -3.11 1.86 0.84
N GLY A 26 -2.97 1.34 2.05
CA GLY A 26 -2.94 2.12 3.29
C GLY A 26 -1.53 2.52 3.67
N ILE A 27 -1.31 3.81 3.93
CA ILE A 27 -0.05 4.34 4.42
C ILE A 27 -0.21 4.73 5.89
N PHE A 28 0.47 4.02 6.79
CA PHE A 28 0.52 4.35 8.21
C PHE A 28 1.74 5.21 8.52
N GLY A 29 1.53 6.50 8.79
CA GLY A 29 2.57 7.52 8.88
C GLY A 29 2.75 8.25 7.55
N PHE A 30 2.35 9.52 7.50
CA PHE A 30 2.27 10.33 6.28
C PHE A 30 3.21 11.55 6.31
N GLY A 31 4.39 11.36 6.90
CA GLY A 31 5.53 12.28 6.77
C GLY A 31 6.24 12.16 5.41
N ARG A 32 7.51 12.56 5.35
CA ARG A 32 8.29 12.60 4.10
C ARG A 32 8.30 11.28 3.33
N ILE A 33 8.53 10.17 4.02
CA ILE A 33 8.62 8.85 3.36
C ILE A 33 7.26 8.41 2.83
N GLY A 34 6.20 8.54 3.64
CA GLY A 34 4.84 8.18 3.23
C GLY A 34 4.36 8.96 2.00
N GLN A 35 4.63 10.27 1.95
CA GLN A 35 4.29 11.11 0.79
C GLN A 35 5.05 10.69 -0.48
N LEU A 36 6.36 10.44 -0.38
CA LEU A 36 7.18 9.98 -1.51
C LEU A 36 6.74 8.59 -2.02
N VAL A 37 6.24 7.73 -1.15
CA VAL A 37 5.67 6.43 -1.53
C VAL A 37 4.34 6.63 -2.25
N ALA A 38 3.47 7.52 -1.76
CA ALA A 38 2.21 7.84 -2.44
C ALA A 38 2.42 8.36 -3.88
N GLU A 39 3.39 9.27 -4.07
CA GLU A 39 3.78 9.76 -5.40
C GLU A 39 4.20 8.64 -6.36
N ARG A 40 4.98 7.66 -5.88
CA ARG A 40 5.47 6.52 -6.68
C ARG A 40 4.38 5.49 -6.96
N LEU A 41 3.39 5.36 -6.08
CA LEU A 41 2.26 4.45 -6.25
C LEU A 41 1.20 5.01 -7.20
N LYS A 42 1.04 6.33 -7.28
CA LYS A 42 0.05 6.99 -8.16
C LYS A 42 0.00 6.45 -9.60
N PRO A 43 1.12 6.29 -10.35
CA PRO A 43 1.08 5.78 -11.72
C PRO A 43 0.67 4.31 -11.84
N PHE A 44 0.57 3.55 -10.74
CA PHE A 44 0.07 2.17 -10.75
C PHE A 44 -1.47 2.08 -10.74
N ASN A 45 -2.18 3.21 -10.76
CA ASN A 45 -3.65 3.26 -10.76
C ASN A 45 -4.24 2.50 -9.56
N VAL A 46 -3.74 2.84 -8.37
CA VAL A 46 -4.21 2.36 -7.06
C VAL A 46 -5.01 3.44 -6.35
N THR A 47 -5.87 3.03 -5.42
CA THR A 47 -6.46 3.94 -4.44
C THR A 47 -5.49 4.05 -3.27
N ILE A 48 -5.14 5.27 -2.86
CA ILE A 48 -4.20 5.48 -1.74
C ILE A 48 -4.95 6.17 -0.60
N GLN A 49 -4.87 5.59 0.58
CA GLN A 49 -5.39 6.17 1.81
C GLN A 49 -4.30 6.23 2.88
N HIS A 50 -4.37 7.18 3.79
CA HIS A 50 -3.36 7.35 4.82
C HIS A 50 -3.94 7.71 6.17
N TYR A 51 -3.17 7.37 7.20
CA TYR A 51 -3.38 7.81 8.57
C TYR A 51 -2.08 8.40 9.10
N ASP A 52 -2.19 9.56 9.76
CA ASP A 52 -1.08 10.20 10.47
C ASP A 52 -1.64 11.06 11.62
N PRO A 53 -1.01 11.08 12.81
CA PRO A 53 -1.50 11.88 13.93
C PRO A 53 -1.53 13.39 13.67
N ILE A 54 -0.70 13.89 12.75
CA ILE A 54 -0.54 15.33 12.44
C ILE A 54 -1.15 15.64 11.07
N ASN A 55 -0.86 14.81 10.06
CA ASN A 55 -1.32 15.03 8.68
C ASN A 55 -2.70 14.41 8.43
N GLN A 56 -3.74 15.00 9.03
CA GLN A 56 -5.12 14.49 8.99
C GLN A 56 -5.98 15.05 7.85
N LYS A 57 -5.38 15.38 6.71
CA LYS A 57 -6.09 16.00 5.57
C LYS A 57 -5.79 15.26 4.30
N ASP A 58 -6.75 15.27 3.38
CA ASP A 58 -6.54 14.79 2.03
C ASP A 58 -5.34 15.49 1.37
N ASN A 59 -4.56 14.69 0.66
CA ASN A 59 -3.45 15.10 -0.16
C ASN A 59 -3.80 14.82 -1.63
N GLU A 60 -3.14 15.49 -2.56
CA GLU A 60 -3.31 15.27 -4.02
C GLU A 60 -3.17 13.80 -4.45
N ASN A 61 -2.45 13.00 -3.67
CA ASN A 61 -2.13 11.61 -3.98
C ASN A 61 -2.78 10.63 -3.01
N SER A 62 -3.49 11.08 -1.96
CA SER A 62 -4.04 10.18 -0.94
C SER A 62 -5.20 10.80 -0.15
N LYS A 63 -6.19 9.98 0.18
CA LYS A 63 -7.29 10.33 1.08
C LYS A 63 -6.92 10.08 2.55
N PHE A 64 -7.20 11.02 3.44
CA PHE A 64 -7.08 10.77 4.88
C PHE A 64 -8.21 9.86 5.36
N VAL A 65 -7.87 8.88 6.20
CA VAL A 65 -8.82 7.99 6.88
C VAL A 65 -8.38 7.77 8.32
N GLU A 66 -9.34 7.45 9.19
CA GLU A 66 -9.03 7.04 10.56
C GLU A 66 -8.29 5.70 10.59
N PHE A 67 -7.50 5.45 11.64
CA PHE A 67 -6.68 4.25 11.74
C PHE A 67 -7.49 2.95 11.61
N GLU A 68 -8.67 2.90 12.22
CA GLU A 68 -9.56 1.73 12.13
C GLU A 68 -10.06 1.48 10.70
N GLU A 69 -10.36 2.54 9.95
CA GLU A 69 -10.73 2.45 8.55
C GLU A 69 -9.54 1.98 7.71
N LEU A 70 -8.35 2.56 7.91
CA LEU A 70 -7.11 2.16 7.24
C LEU A 70 -6.87 0.65 7.34
N VAL A 71 -7.03 0.09 8.55
CA VAL A 71 -6.81 -1.34 8.81
C VAL A 71 -7.87 -2.23 8.14
N LYS A 72 -9.13 -1.79 8.10
CA LYS A 72 -10.24 -2.58 7.56
C LYS A 72 -10.35 -2.56 6.04
N THR A 73 -9.96 -1.47 5.39
CA THR A 73 -10.26 -1.22 3.96
C THR A 73 -9.05 -1.31 3.04
N SER A 74 -7.83 -1.40 3.58
CA SER A 74 -6.61 -1.56 2.76
C SER A 74 -6.43 -3.00 2.31
N ASP A 75 -6.11 -3.20 1.03
CA ASP A 75 -5.62 -4.50 0.53
C ASP A 75 -4.20 -4.79 1.03
N ALA A 76 -3.39 -3.73 1.22
CA ALA A 76 -2.06 -3.80 1.81
C ALA A 76 -1.76 -2.52 2.59
N ILE A 77 -1.00 -2.65 3.69
CA ILE A 77 -0.57 -1.53 4.52
C ILE A 77 0.95 -1.43 4.51
N THR A 78 1.47 -0.23 4.30
CA THR A 78 2.89 0.10 4.43
C THR A 78 3.11 1.06 5.61
N ILE A 79 4.13 0.80 6.42
CA ILE A 79 4.41 1.53 7.65
C ILE A 79 5.59 2.48 7.43
N HIS A 80 5.35 3.77 7.62
CA HIS A 80 6.31 4.86 7.54
C HIS A 80 6.25 5.80 8.75
N ALA A 81 5.65 5.35 9.85
CA ALA A 81 5.64 6.02 11.14
C ALA A 81 6.96 5.79 11.90
N PRO A 82 7.41 6.76 12.72
CA PRO A 82 8.54 6.56 13.63
C PRO A 82 8.21 5.51 14.71
N LEU A 83 9.26 4.88 15.26
CA LEU A 83 9.13 4.13 16.51
C LEU A 83 9.01 5.15 17.66
N THR A 84 7.88 5.10 18.36
CA THR A 84 7.55 6.00 19.48
C THR A 84 7.14 5.19 20.70
#